data_AF-A0A920BKC5-F1
#
_entry.id   AF-A0A920BKC5-F1
#
_cell.length_a   1.000
_cell.length_b   1.000
_cell.length_c   1.000
_cell.angle_alpha   90.00
_cell.angle_beta   90.00
_cell.angle_gamma   90.00
#
_symmetry.space_group_name_H-M   'P 1'
#
loop_
_entity.id
_entity.type
_entity.pdbx_description
1 polymer ?
#
loop_
_entity_poly.entity_id
_entity_poly.type
_entity_poly.pdbx_seq_one_letter_code
_entity_poly.pdbx_strand_id
1 'polypeptide(L)' 'MLADATHVVRGRYVNQRVAGAPLEPNSAAAICGDDGRLTFYCATQMPHSLKDKLADALQRDAETIR' A
#
# COMPACT_ATOMS: atom_id res chain seq x y z
N MET A 1 26.86 -35.32 -6.27
CA MET A 1 27.17 -35.38 -4.83
C MET A 1 27.81 -34.05 -4.46
N LEU A 2 27.48 -33.42 -3.33
CA LEU A 2 28.25 -32.25 -2.84
C LEU A 2 29.69 -32.65 -2.43
N ALA A 3 29.98 -33.95 -2.34
CA ALA A 3 31.21 -34.49 -1.79
C ALA A 3 32.48 -34.17 -2.60
N ASP A 4 32.36 -33.94 -3.91
CA ASP A 4 33.51 -33.69 -4.77
C ASP A 4 33.71 -32.18 -5.06
N ALA A 5 32.92 -31.32 -4.42
CA ALA A 5 32.98 -29.88 -4.65
C ALA A 5 34.18 -29.26 -3.93
N THR A 6 34.96 -28.45 -4.64
CA THR A 6 36.12 -27.72 -4.08
C THR A 6 35.71 -26.82 -2.91
N HIS A 7 34.49 -26.27 -2.95
CA HIS A 7 33.93 -25.46 -1.86
C HIS A 7 32.43 -25.71 -1.72
N VAL A 8 31.96 -25.85 -0.48
CA VAL A 8 30.53 -25.90 -0.13
C VAL A 8 30.29 -24.93 1.00
N VAL A 9 29.32 -24.03 0.82
CA VAL A 9 28.87 -23.11 1.87
C VAL A 9 27.42 -23.39 2.20
N ARG A 10 27.11 -23.37 3.50
CA ARG A 10 25.76 -23.52 4.01
C ARG A 10 25.52 -22.45 5.07
N GLY A 11 24.40 -21.74 4.94
CA GLY A 11 23.95 -20.76 5.92
C GLY A 11 22.48 -20.94 6.25
N ARG A 12 22.11 -20.57 7.48
CA ARG A 12 20.71 -20.36 7.87
C ARG A 12 20.48 -18.88 8.03
N TYR A 13 19.63 -18.32 7.19
CA TYR A 13 19.28 -16.91 7.22
C TYR A 13 17.86 -16.75 7.74
N VAL A 14 17.65 -15.74 8.57
CA VAL A 14 16.32 -15.35 9.06
C VAL A 14 16.08 -13.90 8.68
N ASN A 15 14.89 -13.60 8.19
CA ASN A 15 14.44 -12.24 7.93
C ASN A 15 13.38 -11.89 8.96
N GLN A 16 13.68 -10.90 9.81
CA GLN A 16 12.76 -10.45 10.85
C GLN A 16 11.81 -9.41 10.27
N ARG A 17 10.60 -9.32 10.82
CA ARG A 17 9.68 -8.25 10.47
C ARG A 17 10.27 -6.90 10.89
N VAL A 18 10.38 -5.98 9.94
CA VAL A 18 10.78 -4.59 10.19
C VAL A 18 9.59 -3.70 9.85
N ALA A 19 9.25 -2.76 10.74
CA ALA A 19 8.22 -1.77 10.49
C ALA A 19 8.83 -0.59 9.72
N GLY A 20 8.08 -0.01 8.77
CA GLY A 20 8.54 1.15 8.01
C GLY A 20 8.75 2.41 8.86
N ALA A 21 8.04 2.53 9.98
CA ALA A 21 8.14 3.60 10.99
C ALA A 21 8.44 5.01 10.42
N PRO A 22 7.61 5.52 9.47
CA PRO A 22 7.82 6.85 8.90
C PRO A 22 7.66 7.92 9.98
N LEU A 23 8.39 9.03 9.84
CA LEU A 23 8.24 10.19 10.73
C LEU A 23 6.87 10.85 10.59
N GLU A 24 6.30 10.81 9.38
CA GLU A 24 4.92 11.20 9.11
C GLU A 24 4.00 9.97 9.21
N PRO A 25 3.09 9.90 10.19
CA PRO A 25 2.10 8.81 10.26
C PRO A 25 1.12 8.89 9.08
N ASN A 26 0.53 7.74 8.75
CA ASN A 26 -0.54 7.73 7.76
C ASN A 26 -1.71 8.64 8.20
N SER A 27 -2.17 9.50 7.31
CA SER A 27 -3.25 10.44 7.55
C SER A 27 -4.13 10.58 6.30
N ALA A 28 -5.40 10.91 6.52
CA ALA A 28 -6.34 11.18 5.45
C ALA A 28 -7.38 12.22 5.87
N ALA A 29 -7.92 12.93 4.88
CA ALA A 29 -9.03 13.86 5.02
C ALA A 29 -9.94 13.75 3.79
N ALA A 30 -11.22 14.03 3.94
CA ALA A 30 -12.18 13.94 2.86
C ALA A 30 -13.15 15.12 2.86
N ILE A 31 -13.57 15.52 1.66
CA ILE A 31 -14.58 16.56 1.45
C ILE A 31 -15.66 15.96 0.54
N CYS A 32 -16.90 15.96 1.01
CA CYS A 32 -18.07 15.66 0.20
C CYS A 32 -18.60 16.99 -0.35
N GLY A 33 -18.53 17.17 -1.67
CA GLY A 33 -19.07 18.36 -2.33
C GLY A 33 -20.60 18.32 -2.41
N ASP A 34 -21.22 19.49 -2.57
CA ASP A 34 -22.67 19.62 -2.74
C ASP A 34 -23.19 18.97 -4.04
N ASP A 35 -22.30 18.75 -5.02
CA ASP A 35 -22.54 18.01 -6.26
C ASP A 35 -22.48 16.48 -6.07
N GLY A 36 -22.29 16.03 -4.83
CA GLY A 36 -22.20 14.62 -4.48
C GLY A 36 -20.84 13.99 -4.79
N ARG A 37 -19.82 14.74 -5.23
CA ARG A 37 -18.47 14.20 -5.45
C ARG A 37 -17.68 14.09 -4.15
N LEU A 38 -16.88 13.03 -4.04
CA LEU A 38 -15.94 12.82 -2.93
C LEU A 38 -14.54 13.22 -3.37
N THR A 39 -13.93 14.17 -2.65
CA THR A 39 -12.50 14.41 -2.71
C THR A 39 -11.82 13.73 -1.52
N PHE A 40 -10.80 12.91 -1.76
CA PHE A 40 -10.06 12.18 -0.73
C PHE A 40 -8.56 12.50 -0.75
N TYR A 41 -8.08 13.16 0.29
CA TYR A 41 -6.66 13.43 0.51
C TYR A 41 -6.08 12.35 1.42
N CYS A 42 -4.97 11.72 1.02
CA CYS A 42 -4.31 10.69 1.81
C CYS A 42 -2.84 10.57 1.42
N ALA A 43 -1.99 10.19 2.39
CA ALA A 43 -0.60 9.81 2.14
C ALA A 43 -0.54 8.45 1.41
N THR A 44 -0.65 8.46 0.08
CA THR A 44 -0.65 7.26 -0.76
C THR A 44 0.35 7.35 -1.90
N GLN A 45 0.98 6.22 -2.24
CA GLN A 45 1.80 6.07 -3.44
C GLN A 45 1.00 5.55 -4.64
N MET A 46 -0.26 5.14 -4.43
CA MET A 46 -1.10 4.50 -5.45
C MET A 46 -2.49 5.19 -5.53
N PRO A 47 -2.57 6.47 -5.95
CA PRO A 47 -3.81 7.23 -5.90
C PRO A 47 -4.93 6.62 -6.75
N HIS A 48 -4.63 6.11 -7.95
CA HIS A 48 -5.64 5.51 -8.83
C HIS A 48 -6.19 4.19 -8.27
N SER A 49 -5.33 3.29 -7.78
CA SER A 49 -5.80 2.05 -7.14
C SER A 49 -6.56 2.34 -5.84
N LEU A 50 -6.20 3.42 -5.12
CA LEU A 50 -6.96 3.88 -3.96
C LEU A 50 -8.35 4.38 -4.37
N LYS A 51 -8.48 5.17 -5.45
CA LYS A 51 -9.76 5.61 -6.00
C LYS A 51 -10.67 4.42 -6.30
N ASP A 52 -10.16 3.40 -6.99
CA ASP A 52 -10.94 2.19 -7.33
C ASP A 52 -11.39 1.45 -6.07
N LYS A 53 -10.49 1.28 -5.09
CA LYS A 53 -10.83 0.63 -3.81
C LYS A 53 -11.83 1.44 -2.97
N LEU A 54 -11.79 2.78 -3.05
CA LEU A 54 -12.78 3.63 -2.39
C LEU A 54 -14.14 3.51 -3.08
N ALA A 55 -14.17 3.45 -4.41
CA ALA A 55 -15.39 3.23 -5.18
C ALA A 55 -16.05 1.91 -4.77
N ASP A 56 -15.26 0.83 -4.71
CA ASP A 56 -15.72 -0.48 -4.26
C ASP A 56 -16.17 -0.45 -2.79
N ALA A 57 -15.34 0.04 -1.87
CA ALA A 57 -15.66 0.01 -0.44
C ALA A 57 -16.89 0.86 -0.08
N LEU A 58 -17.08 1.98 -0.77
CA LEU A 58 -18.18 2.91 -0.54
C LEU A 58 -19.40 2.63 -1.43
N GLN A 59 -19.31 1.65 -2.35
CA GLN A 59 -20.35 1.31 -3.32
C GLN A 59 -20.78 2.53 -4.16
N ARG A 60 -19.79 3.23 -4.73
CA ARG A 60 -19.97 4.45 -5.52
C ARG A 60 -19.37 4.29 -6.90
N ASP A 61 -19.87 5.06 -7.86
CA ASP A 61 -19.18 5.22 -9.14
C ASP A 61 -17.81 5.90 -8.90
N ALA A 62 -16.75 5.26 -9.39
CA ALA A 62 -15.38 5.76 -9.32
C ALA A 62 -15.26 7.16 -9.91
N GLU A 63 -16.03 7.49 -10.95
CA GLU A 63 -16.00 8.81 -11.57
C GLU A 63 -16.55 9.92 -10.66
N THR A 64 -17.15 9.58 -9.52
CA THR A 64 -17.57 10.54 -8.48
C THR A 64 -16.52 10.76 -7.40
N ILE A 65 -15.34 10.12 -7.49
CA ILE A 65 -14.27 10.14 -6.49
C ILE A 65 -13.00 10.73 -7.10
N ARG A 66 -12.34 11.64 -6.37
CA ARG A 66 -11.08 12.28 -6.74
C ARG A 66 -10.03 12.16 -5.65
#